data_AF-A0A8T5GKK5-F1
#
_entry.id   AF-A0A8T5GKK5-F1
#
_cell.length_a   1.000
_cell.length_b   1.000
_cell.length_c   1.000
_cell.angle_alpha   90.00
_cell.angle_beta   90.00
_cell.angle_gamma   90.00
#
_symmetry.space_group_name_H-M   'P 1'
#
loop_
_entity.id
_entity.type
_entity.pdbx_description
1 polymer ?
#
loop_
_entity_poly.entity_id
_entity_poly.type
_entity_poly.pdbx_seq_one_letter_code
_entity_poly.pdbx_strand_id
1 'polypeptide(L)'
;MKVIPFEGNTPTCNFEYFRVREGPNYFVSYYKNSSRLHYDPKECWRVLGVAKFTDTGKALKEWAVEMYESNLPKPELDMAAIAAQGFGPEAHTDEEPNDNTRTII
;
A
#
# COMPACT_ATOMS: atom_id res chain seq x y z
N MET A 1 -7.78 -9.23 4.74
CA MET A 1 -7.75 -9.06 3.28
C MET A 1 -8.65 -7.88 2.95
N LYS A 2 -8.09 -6.79 2.44
CA LYS A 2 -8.86 -5.60 2.04
C LYS A 2 -8.87 -5.54 0.52
N VAL A 3 -10.05 -5.45 -0.07
CA VAL A 3 -10.24 -5.31 -1.52
C VAL A 3 -10.52 -3.85 -1.82
N ILE A 4 -9.80 -3.30 -2.79
CA ILE A 4 -9.97 -1.93 -3.26
C ILE A 4 -10.40 -2.02 -4.72
N PRO A 5 -11.68 -1.75 -5.06
CA PRO A 5 -12.14 -1.74 -6.44
C PRO A 5 -11.72 -0.45 -7.15
N PHE A 6 -11.46 -0.54 -8.45
CA PHE A 6 -11.37 0.64 -9.31
C PHE A 6 -12.76 1.27 -9.50
N GLU A 7 -12.84 2.61 -9.43
CA GLU A 7 -14.11 3.34 -9.50
C GLU A 7 -14.84 3.15 -10.84
N GLY A 8 -14.09 3.01 -11.94
CA GLY A 8 -14.65 2.78 -13.28
C GLY A 8 -15.07 1.34 -13.57
N ASN A 9 -15.29 0.51 -12.55
CA ASN A 9 -15.65 -0.90 -12.71
C ASN A 9 -17.06 -1.07 -13.29
N THR A 10 -17.21 -2.08 -14.15
CA THR A 10 -18.49 -2.50 -14.74
C THR A 10 -18.65 -4.01 -14.60
N PRO A 11 -19.87 -4.57 -14.74
CA PRO A 11 -20.09 -6.01 -14.64
C PRO A 11 -19.26 -6.85 -15.63
N THR A 12 -18.84 -6.28 -16.75
CA THR A 12 -18.09 -6.97 -17.82
C THR A 12 -16.60 -6.64 -17.85
N CYS A 13 -16.19 -5.62 -17.11
CA CYS A 13 -14.81 -5.14 -17.05
C CYS A 13 -14.56 -4.56 -15.65
N ASN A 14 -13.90 -5.33 -14.79
CA ASN A 14 -13.57 -4.90 -13.43
C ASN A 14 -12.10 -5.14 -13.09
N PHE A 15 -11.58 -4.30 -12.21
CA PHE A 15 -10.23 -4.34 -11.69
C PHE A 15 -10.28 -4.11 -10.18
N GLU A 16 -9.60 -4.98 -9.46
CA GLU A 16 -9.59 -4.99 -8.01
C GLU A 16 -8.16 -5.20 -7.51
N TYR A 17 -7.79 -4.46 -6.48
CA TYR A 17 -6.52 -4.61 -5.78
C TYR A 17 -6.72 -5.29 -4.44
N PHE A 18 -5.94 -6.34 -4.20
CA PHE A 18 -6.02 -7.17 -3.02
C PHE A 18 -4.82 -6.91 -2.12
N ARG A 19 -5.12 -6.32 -0.95
CA ARG A 19 -4.14 -6.19 0.13
C ARG A 19 -4.26 -7.38 1.07
N VAL A 20 -3.23 -8.21 1.07
CA VAL A 20 -3.13 -9.41 1.91
C VAL A 20 -2.27 -9.14 3.13
N ARG A 21 -2.49 -9.93 4.19
CA ARG A 21 -1.66 -9.86 5.41
C ARG A 21 -0.32 -10.58 5.19
N GLU A 22 -0.37 -11.69 4.46
CA GLU A 22 0.76 -12.57 4.19
C GLU A 22 0.89 -12.75 2.69
N GLY A 23 2.12 -12.67 2.19
CA GLY A 23 2.42 -12.74 0.76
C GLY A 23 2.32 -11.39 0.03
N PRO A 24 2.59 -11.39 -1.27
CA PRO A 24 2.55 -10.17 -2.09
C PRO A 24 1.11 -9.73 -2.33
N ASN A 25 0.88 -8.42 -2.30
CA ASN A 25 -0.36 -7.83 -2.79
C ASN A 25 -0.47 -8.05 -4.31
N TYR A 26 -1.70 -8.13 -4.83
CA TYR A 26 -1.94 -8.44 -6.23
C TYR A 26 -3.19 -7.74 -6.76
N PHE A 27 -3.24 -7.60 -8.08
CA PHE A 27 -4.40 -7.16 -8.82
C PHE A 27 -5.14 -8.36 -9.38
N VAL A 28 -6.46 -8.27 -9.46
CA VAL A 28 -7.29 -9.17 -10.27
C VAL A 28 -8.02 -8.32 -11.29
N SER A 29 -7.93 -8.74 -12.56
CA SER A 29 -8.70 -8.16 -13.66
C SER A 29 -9.73 -9.16 -14.15
N TYR A 30 -10.99 -8.76 -14.29
CA TYR A 30 -11.99 -9.46 -15.07
C TYR A 30 -12.23 -8.70 -16.37
N TYR A 31 -11.94 -9.35 -17.49
CA TYR A 31 -12.14 -8.77 -18.82
C TYR A 31 -12.37 -9.87 -19.85
N LYS A 32 -13.35 -9.68 -20.74
CA LYS A 32 -13.70 -10.66 -21.78
C LYS A 32 -13.96 -12.07 -21.22
N ASN A 33 -14.75 -12.14 -20.14
CA ASN A 33 -15.16 -13.40 -19.51
C ASN A 33 -13.96 -14.25 -19.00
N SER A 34 -12.83 -13.61 -18.70
CA SER A 34 -11.65 -14.22 -18.13
C SER A 34 -11.14 -13.37 -16.96
N SER A 35 -10.89 -14.04 -15.84
CA SER A 35 -10.20 -13.45 -14.69
C SER A 35 -8.71 -13.77 -14.75
N ARG A 36 -7.87 -12.79 -14.46
CA ARG A 36 -6.41 -12.93 -14.42
C ARG A 36 -5.85 -12.21 -13.20
N LEU A 37 -4.83 -12.81 -12.59
CA LEU A 37 -4.09 -12.25 -11.47
C LEU A 37 -2.80 -11.60 -11.98
N HIS A 38 -2.47 -10.42 -11.46
CA HIS A 38 -1.26 -9.68 -11.80
C HIS A 38 -0.55 -9.18 -10.54
N TYR A 39 0.77 -9.26 -10.51
CA TYR A 39 1.58 -8.67 -9.43
C TYR A 39 2.10 -7.30 -9.81
N ASP A 40 2.43 -7.10 -11.10
CA ASP A 40 2.88 -5.82 -11.62
C ASP A 40 1.71 -4.95 -12.04
N PRO A 41 1.71 -3.65 -11.68
CA PRO A 41 0.66 -2.73 -12.10
C PRO A 41 0.61 -2.62 -13.63
N LYS A 42 1.76 -2.71 -14.31
CA LYS A 42 1.86 -2.65 -15.77
C LYS A 42 1.10 -3.74 -16.50
N GLU A 43 1.11 -4.95 -15.97
CA GLU A 43 0.41 -6.07 -16.60
C GLU A 43 -1.11 -5.97 -16.37
N CYS A 44 -1.53 -5.35 -15.26
CA CYS A 44 -2.94 -5.09 -14.94
C CYS A 44 -3.68 -4.31 -16.05
N TRP A 45 -3.20 -3.12 -16.43
CA TRP A 45 -3.88 -2.32 -17.47
C TRP A 45 -3.59 -2.80 -18.91
N ARG A 46 -2.56 -3.63 -19.12
CA ARG A 46 -2.23 -4.19 -20.46
C ARG A 46 -3.29 -5.17 -20.95
N VAL A 47 -4.07 -5.76 -20.05
CA VAL A 47 -5.21 -6.63 -20.38
C VAL A 47 -6.22 -5.93 -21.31
N LEU A 48 -6.35 -4.61 -21.22
CA LEU A 48 -7.22 -3.81 -22.07
C LEU A 48 -6.78 -3.77 -23.55
N GLY A 49 -5.55 -4.15 -23.88
CA GLY A 49 -5.03 -4.13 -25.25
C GLY A 49 -4.99 -2.71 -25.83
N VAL A 50 -5.73 -2.46 -26.91
CA VAL A 50 -5.82 -1.14 -27.56
C VAL A 50 -6.63 -0.15 -26.73
N ALA A 51 -7.60 -0.62 -25.93
CA ALA A 51 -8.45 0.24 -25.13
C ALA A 51 -7.71 0.95 -23.97
N LYS A 52 -6.47 0.56 -23.67
CA LYS A 52 -5.64 1.21 -22.63
C LYS A 52 -5.33 2.69 -22.91
N PHE A 53 -5.50 3.15 -24.15
CA PHE A 53 -5.26 4.54 -24.55
C PHE A 53 -6.49 5.44 -24.41
N THR A 54 -7.65 4.87 -24.07
CA THR A 54 -8.85 5.64 -23.69
C THR A 54 -8.62 6.35 -22.37
N ASP A 55 -9.44 7.38 -22.06
CA ASP A 55 -9.28 8.13 -20.81
C ASP A 55 -9.55 7.25 -19.58
N THR A 56 -10.51 6.33 -19.65
CA THR A 56 -10.72 5.31 -18.61
C THR A 56 -9.52 4.38 -18.47
N GLY A 57 -8.86 4.02 -19.58
CA GLY A 57 -7.63 3.22 -19.57
C GLY A 57 -6.45 3.93 -18.92
N LYS A 58 -6.33 5.26 -19.11
CA LYS A 58 -5.33 6.08 -18.42
C LYS A 58 -5.64 6.20 -16.93
N ALA A 59 -6.90 6.43 -16.56
CA ALA A 59 -7.33 6.45 -15.16
C ALA A 59 -7.05 5.12 -14.44
N LEU A 60 -7.29 3.98 -15.12
CA LEU A 60 -6.94 2.67 -14.58
C LEU A 60 -5.43 2.51 -14.37
N LYS A 61 -4.62 3.01 -15.31
CA LYS A 61 -3.15 2.99 -15.18
C LYS A 61 -2.71 3.80 -13.97
N GLU A 62 -3.21 5.02 -13.82
CA GLU A 62 -2.88 5.89 -12.68
C GLU A 62 -3.26 5.24 -11.36
N TRP A 63 -4.49 4.72 -11.26
CA TRP A 63 -4.95 3.97 -10.11
C TRP A 63 -4.09 2.74 -9.81
N ALA A 64 -3.72 1.94 -10.82
CA ALA A 64 -2.90 0.75 -10.61
C ALA A 64 -1.49 1.10 -10.10
N VAL A 65 -0.90 2.17 -10.61
CA VAL A 65 0.40 2.68 -10.13
C VAL A 65 0.28 3.16 -8.69
N GLU A 66 -0.74 3.97 -8.38
CA GLU A 66 -0.98 4.48 -7.03
C GLU A 66 -1.17 3.35 -6.01
N MET A 67 -1.97 2.33 -6.35
CA MET A 67 -2.21 1.19 -5.45
C MET A 67 -0.93 0.39 -5.20
N TYR A 68 -0.10 0.22 -6.22
CA TYR A 68 1.18 -0.46 -6.07
C TYR A 68 2.15 0.34 -5.18
N GLU A 69 2.37 1.62 -5.50
CA GLU A 69 3.35 2.48 -4.80
C GLU A 69 2.96 2.74 -3.34
N SER A 70 1.69 3.01 -3.06
CA SER A 70 1.19 3.26 -1.71
C SER A 70 1.27 2.04 -0.77
N ASN A 71 1.44 0.84 -1.33
CA ASN A 71 1.50 -0.41 -0.59
C ASN A 71 2.85 -1.14 -0.77
N LEU A 72 3.86 -0.48 -1.36
CA LEU A 72 5.23 -0.96 -1.27
C LEU A 72 5.68 -0.98 0.19
N PRO A 73 6.58 -1.91 0.57
CA PRO A 73 7.27 -1.81 1.84
C PRO A 73 7.86 -0.40 1.93
N LYS A 74 7.49 0.34 2.98
CA LYS A 74 8.12 1.64 3.21
C LYS A 74 9.63 1.41 3.30
N PRO A 75 10.46 2.25 2.68
CA PRO A 75 11.90 2.17 2.88
C PRO A 75 12.22 2.20 4.37
N GLU A 76 13.35 1.61 4.76
CA GLU A 76 13.81 1.62 6.15
C GLU A 76 13.66 3.01 6.75
N LEU A 77 13.16 3.04 7.98
CA LEU A 77 12.95 4.28 8.71
C LEU A 77 14.29 5.02 8.77
N ASP A 78 14.31 6.27 8.29
CA ASP A 78 15.45 7.14 8.48
C ASP A 78 15.55 7.48 9.97
N MET A 79 16.33 6.67 10.69
CA MET A 79 16.54 6.81 12.13
C MET A 79 17.14 8.17 12.48
N ALA A 80 17.88 8.80 11.57
CA ALA A 80 18.43 10.15 11.79
C ALA A 80 17.33 11.22 11.71
N ALA A 81 16.39 11.09 10.76
CA ALA A 81 15.23 11.98 10.68
C ALA A 81 14.28 11.80 11.87
N ILE A 82 14.07 10.56 12.34
CA ILE A 82 13.24 10.29 13.53
C ILE A 82 13.90 10.80 14.80
N ALA A 83 15.22 10.69 14.94
CA ALA A 83 15.93 11.29 16.08
C ALA A 83 15.84 12.82 16.09
N ALA A 84 15.79 13.45 14.90
CA ALA A 84 15.66 14.90 14.78
C ALA A 84 14.22 15.43 14.93
N GLN A 85 13.21 14.61 14.62
CA GLN A 85 11.79 15.02 14.59
C GLN A 85 10.92 14.34 15.67
N GLY A 86 11.39 13.26 16.29
CA GLY A 86 10.74 12.58 17.40
C GLY A 86 10.78 13.42 18.68
N PHE A 87 9.97 13.06 19.68
CA PHE A 87 9.97 13.70 20.99
C PHE A 87 11.41 13.81 21.49
N GLY A 88 11.88 15.05 21.68
CA GLY A 88 13.27 15.35 22.00
C GLY A 88 13.72 14.72 23.32
N PRO A 89 15.02 14.80 23.64
CA PRO A 89 15.59 14.23 24.86
C PRO A 89 14.88 14.70 26.15
N GLU A 90 14.18 15.83 26.11
CA GLU A 90 13.28 16.30 27.18
C GLU A 90 12.12 15.35 27.56
N ALA A 91 11.74 14.37 26.73
CA ALA A 91 10.74 13.35 27.08
C ALA A 91 11.35 12.13 27.79
N HIS A 92 12.67 12.00 27.75
CA HIS A 92 13.46 11.07 28.54
C HIS A 92 14.21 11.88 29.58
N THR A 93 13.50 12.40 30.59
CA THR A 93 14.17 12.77 31.82
C THR A 93 14.94 11.54 32.29
N ASP A 94 16.26 11.67 32.50
CA ASP A 94 17.12 10.65 33.10
C ASP A 94 16.68 10.23 34.52
N GLU A 95 15.59 10.82 35.04
CA GLU A 95 14.86 10.33 36.20
C GLU A 95 13.78 9.34 35.75
N GLU A 96 14.05 8.04 35.93
CA GLU A 96 12.99 7.05 35.89
C GLU A 96 12.02 7.32 37.05
N PRO A 97 10.69 7.13 36.88
CA PRO A 97 9.73 7.30 37.98
C PRO A 97 10.01 6.38 39.19
N ASN A 98 10.93 5.43 39.04
CA ASN A 98 11.39 4.50 40.07
C ASN A 98 12.63 5.00 40.84
N ASP A 99 13.37 6.01 40.38
CA ASP A 99 14.68 6.39 40.94
C ASP A 99 14.65 6.81 42.42
N ASN A 100 13.50 7.28 42.91
CA ASN A 100 13.29 7.61 44.32
C ASN A 100 12.76 6.45 45.17
N THR A 101 12.61 5.25 44.61
CA THR A 101 12.02 4.09 45.29
C THR A 101 13.11 3.10 45.68
N ARG A 102 13.57 3.17 46.93
CA ARG A 102 14.42 2.11 47.49
C ARG A 102 13.58 0.85 47.74
N THR A 103 13.97 -0.27 47.14
CA THR A 103 13.45 -1.58 47.54
C THR A 103 13.94 -1.88 48.96
N ILE A 104 13.01 -1.97 49.90
CA ILE A 104 13.30 -2.39 51.28
C ILE A 104 13.21 -3.92 51.28
N ILE A 105 14.33 -4.60 51.47
CA ILE A 105 14.43 -6.05 51.67
C ILE A 105 14.51 -6.37 53.16
#